data_AF-A0A7W1JN62-F1
#
_entry.id   AF-A0A7W1JN62-F1
#
_cell.length_a   1.000
_cell.length_b   1.000
_cell.length_c   1.000
_cell.angle_alpha   90.00
_cell.angle_beta   90.00
_cell.angle_gamma   90.00
#
_symmetry.space_group_name_H-M   'P 1'
#
loop_
_entity.id
_entity.type
_entity.pdbx_description
1 polymer ?
#
loop_
_entity_poly.entity_id
_entity_poly.type
_entity_poly.pdbx_seq_one_letter_code
_entity_poly.pdbx_strand_id
1 'polypeptide(L)' 'MAKRKSDIPQVRLSFTISQEDSERLQGIADRLEVSLAWVVRRATTEFLERQGSEPEGALRGVLYSKSTGGGSTQR' A
#
# COMPACT_ATOMS: atom_id res chain seq x y z
N MET A 1 -20.59 30.67 -0.82
CA MET A 1 -20.23 29.76 0.29
C MET A 1 -18.96 29.01 -0.11
N ALA A 2 -17.84 29.22 0.60
CA ALA A 2 -16.56 28.59 0.25
C ALA A 2 -16.52 27.15 0.78
N LYS A 3 -16.39 26.18 -0.13
CA LYS A 3 -16.28 24.75 0.18
C LYS A 3 -15.03 24.54 1.04
N ARG A 4 -15.20 24.08 2.29
CA ARG A 4 -14.07 23.83 3.22
C ARG A 4 -13.10 22.85 2.57
N LYS A 5 -11.81 23.20 2.66
CA LYS A 5 -10.65 22.37 2.30
C LYS A 5 -10.89 20.98 2.91
N SER A 6 -10.90 19.95 2.06
CA SER A 6 -11.31 18.59 2.39
C SER A 6 -10.58 18.07 3.64
N ASP A 7 -11.30 17.80 4.73
CA ASP A 7 -10.80 17.08 5.92
C ASP A 7 -10.65 15.59 5.57
N ILE A 8 -9.75 15.26 4.63
CA ILE A 8 -9.42 13.87 4.36
C ILE A 8 -8.52 13.41 5.52
N PRO A 9 -8.95 12.45 6.35
CA PRO A 9 -8.16 12.00 7.48
C PRO A 9 -6.83 11.42 6.99
N GLN A 10 -5.73 11.94 7.51
CA GLN A 10 -4.40 11.38 7.25
C GLN A 10 -4.13 10.24 8.22
N VAL A 11 -3.95 9.04 7.69
CA VAL A 11 -3.60 7.84 8.48
C VAL A 11 -2.12 7.54 8.29
N ARG A 12 -1.39 7.32 9.40
CA ARG A 12 -0.01 6.83 9.37
C ARG A 12 -0.02 5.30 9.51
N LEU A 13 0.50 4.62 8.51
CA LEU A 13 0.70 3.18 8.53
C LEU A 13 2.19 2.88 8.67
N SER A 14 2.50 1.85 9.47
CA SER A 14 3.84 1.28 9.59
C SER A 14 3.79 -0.15 9.04
N PHE A 15 4.78 -0.52 8.24
CA PHE A 15 4.92 -1.86 7.70
C PHE A 15 6.39 -2.26 7.71
N THR A 16 6.63 -3.57 7.74
CA THR A 16 7.98 -4.13 7.72
C THR A 16 8.20 -4.78 6.36
N ILE A 17 9.32 -4.43 5.72
CA ILE A 17 9.81 -5.02 4.46
C ILE A 17 11.27 -5.44 4.65
N SER A 18 11.80 -6.19 3.69
CA SER A 18 13.21 -6.51 3.68
C SER A 18 14.06 -5.24 3.57
N GLN A 19 15.28 -5.28 4.11
CA GLN A 19 16.21 -4.16 3.99
C GLN A 19 16.53 -3.87 2.52
N GLU A 20 16.74 -4.90 1.71
CA GLU A 20 17.01 -4.77 0.27
C GLU A 20 15.87 -4.04 -0.46
N ASP A 21 14.61 -4.39 -0.18
CA ASP A 21 13.47 -3.71 -0.82
C ASP A 21 13.35 -2.26 -0.33
N SER A 22 13.66 -1.99 0.94
CA SER A 22 13.67 -0.63 1.47
C SER A 22 14.72 0.24 0.78
N GLU A 23 15.93 -0.29 0.57
CA GLU A 23 17.01 0.41 -0.13
C GLU A 23 16.66 0.65 -1.60
N ARG A 24 16.05 -0.33 -2.28
CA ARG A 24 15.56 -0.18 -3.66
C ARG A 24 14.50 0.91 -3.77
N LEU A 25 13.52 0.94 -2.86
CA LEU A 25 12.49 1.96 -2.83
C LEU A 25 13.08 3.35 -2.53
N GLN A 26 14.05 3.44 -1.62
CA GLN A 26 14.76 4.69 -1.34
C GLN A 26 15.52 5.19 -2.58
N GLY A 27 16.23 4.31 -3.29
CA GLY A 27 16.92 4.67 -4.53
C GLY A 27 15.98 5.09 -5.67
N ILE A 28 14.71 4.67 -5.67
CA ILE A 28 13.68 5.21 -6.58
C ILE A 28 13.27 6.62 -6.13
N ALA A 29 13.02 6.80 -4.83
CA ALA A 29 12.62 8.08 -4.27
C ALA A 29 13.68 9.16 -4.52
N ASP A 30 14.96 8.84 -4.32
CA ASP A 30 16.09 9.75 -4.53
C ASP A 30 16.23 10.14 -6.00
N ARG A 31 16.14 9.17 -6.93
CA ARG A 31 16.22 9.44 -8.39
C ARG A 31 15.09 10.31 -8.91
N LEU A 32 13.92 10.23 -8.28
CA LEU A 32 12.74 11.01 -8.65
C LEU A 32 12.61 12.31 -7.86
N GLU A 33 13.54 12.59 -6.93
CA GLU A 33 13.51 13.75 -6.03
C GLU A 33 12.18 13.87 -5.24
N VAL A 34 11.64 12.75 -4.80
CA VAL A 34 10.38 12.68 -4.03
C VAL A 34 10.56 11.94 -2.71
N SER A 35 9.61 12.11 -1.79
CA SER A 35 9.61 11.33 -0.54
C SER A 35 9.30 9.84 -0.78
N LEU A 36 9.91 8.96 -0.01
CA LEU A 36 9.58 7.52 0.01
C LEU A 36 8.08 7.26 0.20
N ALA A 37 7.43 8.03 1.09
CA ALA A 37 5.99 7.94 1.32
C ALA A 37 5.16 8.31 0.08
N TRP A 38 5.64 9.21 -0.77
CA TRP A 38 5.00 9.51 -2.05
C TRP A 38 5.09 8.32 -3.01
N VAL A 39 6.28 7.70 -3.12
CA VAL A 39 6.48 6.51 -3.97
C VAL A 39 5.54 5.38 -3.56
N VAL A 40 5.49 5.07 -2.27
CA VAL A 40 4.61 4.02 -1.73
C VAL A 40 3.14 4.34 -2.03
N ARG A 41 2.69 5.57 -1.76
CA ARG A 41 1.31 5.98 -2.05
C ARG A 41 0.97 5.83 -3.53
N ARG A 42 1.86 6.26 -4.42
CA ARG A 42 1.65 6.16 -5.87
C ARG A 42 1.55 4.71 -6.33
N ALA A 43 2.48 3.86 -5.89
CA ALA A 43 2.46 2.44 -6.20
C ALA A 43 1.20 1.74 -5.68
N THR A 44 0.77 2.07 -4.46
CA THR A 44 -0.48 1.56 -3.90
C THR A 44 -1.69 2.01 -4.73
N THR A 45 -1.80 3.30 -5.08
CA THR A 45 -2.90 3.80 -5.93
C THR A 45 -2.94 3.07 -7.27
N GLU A 46 -1.81 2.96 -7.97
CA GLU A 46 -1.77 2.26 -9.26
C GLU A 46 -2.12 0.76 -9.13
N PHE A 47 -1.69 0.11 -8.06
CA PHE A 47 -2.06 -1.27 -7.78
C PHE A 47 -3.56 -1.41 -7.58
N LEU A 48 -4.18 -0.55 -6.77
CA LEU A 48 -5.61 -0.57 -6.48
C LEU A 48 -6.45 -0.30 -7.74
N GLU A 49 -6.04 0.69 -8.55
CA GLU A 49 -6.67 1.02 -9.83
C GLU A 49 -6.62 -0.16 -10.81
N ARG A 50 -5.48 -0.86 -10.91
CA ARG A 50 -5.30 -2.04 -11.78
C ARG A 50 -6.12 -3.24 -11.34
N GLN A 51 -6.40 -3.38 -10.05
CA GLN A 51 -7.23 -4.48 -9.52
C GLN A 51 -8.73 -4.26 -9.76
N GLY A 52 -9.14 -3.17 -10.44
CA GLY A 52 -10.55 -2.87 -10.73
C GLY A 52 -11.42 -2.75 -9.48
N SER A 53 -10.78 -2.60 -8.32
CA SER A 53 -11.43 -2.71 -7.04
C SER A 53 -11.84 -1.32 -6.60
N GLU A 54 -13.14 -1.12 -6.35
CA GLU A 54 -13.53 -0.06 -5.43
C GLU A 54 -12.70 -0.22 -4.14
N PRO A 55 -12.23 0.88 -3.53
CA PRO A 55 -11.27 0.83 -2.43
C PRO A 55 -11.69 -0.09 -1.28
N GLU A 56 -13.00 -0.34 -1.09
CA GLU A 56 -13.54 -1.29 -0.12
C GLU A 56 -13.26 -2.77 -0.47
N GLY A 57 -13.27 -3.15 -1.75
CA GLY A 57 -12.99 -4.52 -2.20
C GLY A 57 -11.50 -4.87 -2.19
N ALA A 58 -10.65 -3.89 -2.49
CA ALA A 58 -9.20 -4.09 -2.56
C ALA A 58 -8.57 -4.36 -1.19
N LEU A 59 -9.06 -3.67 -0.15
CA LEU A 59 -8.61 -3.88 1.23
C LEU A 59 -8.97 -5.28 1.74
N ARG A 60 -10.09 -5.86 1.28
CA ARG A 60 -10.40 -7.27 1.55
C ARG A 60 -9.41 -8.20 0.86
N GLY A 61 -9.08 -7.99 -0.42
CA GLY A 61 -8.14 -8.84 -1.16
C GLY A 61 -6.75 -8.97 -0.51
N VAL A 62 -6.21 -7.86 0.02
CA VAL A 62 -4.92 -7.85 0.74
C VAL A 62 -5.00 -8.61 2.07
N LEU A 63 -6.13 -8.55 2.79
CA LEU A 63 -6.31 -9.28 4.04
C LEU A 63 -6.52 -10.78 3.83
N TYR A 64 -7.15 -11.21 2.72
CA TYR A 64 -7.38 -12.63 2.45
C TYR A 64 -6.14 -13.37 1.92
N SER A 65 -5.20 -12.68 1.26
CA SER A 65 -4.00 -13.32 0.69
C SER A 65 -2.99 -13.85 1.72
N LYS A 66 -3.09 -13.46 3.01
CA LYS A 66 -2.26 -14.02 4.10
C LYS A 66 -2.97 -15.06 4.96
N SER A 67 -4.24 -15.39 4.69
CA SER A 67 -4.99 -16.37 5.49
C SER A 67 -4.99 -17.80 4.92
N THR A 68 -4.40 -18.05 3.75
CA THR A 68 -4.16 -19.43 3.26
C THR A 68 -2.73 -19.85 3.55
N GLY A 69 -2.38 -19.86 4.82
CA GLY A 69 -1.12 -20.34 5.35
C GLY A 69 -1.36 -21.05 6.67
N GLY A 70 -2.11 -22.14 6.64
CA GLY A 70 -2.38 -22.93 7.84
C GLY A 70 -3.38 -24.05 7.61
N GLY A 71 -2.86 -25.28 7.51
CA GLY A 71 -3.57 -26.47 7.98
C GLY A 71 -4.00 -27.47 6.92
N SER A 72 -3.10 -28.39 6.57
CA SER A 72 -3.49 -29.76 6.26
C SER A 72 -2.39 -30.73 6.73
N THR A 73 -2.39 -30.95 8.05
CA THR A 73 -2.12 -32.28 8.59
C THR A 73 -3.20 -33.21 8.04
N GLN A 74 -2.83 -34.19 7.21
CA GLN A 74 -3.58 -35.45 7.15
C GLN A 74 -2.71 -36.58 6.56
N ARG A 75 -2.30 -37.45 7.49
CA ARG A 75 -2.01 -38.90 7.40
C ARG A 75 -1.07 -39.42 6.33
#